data_AF-S0DEP5-F1
#
_entry.id   AF-S0DEP5-F1
#
_cell.length_a   1.000
_cell.length_b   1.000
_cell.length_c   1.000
_cell.angle_alpha   90.00
_cell.angle_beta   90.00
_cell.angle_gamma   90.00
#
_symmetry.space_group_name_H-M   'P 1'
#
loop_
_entity.id
_entity.type
_entity.pdbx_description
1 polymer ?
#
loop_
_entity_poly.entity_id
_entity_poly.type
_entity_poly.pdbx_seq_one_letter_code
_entity_poly.pdbx_strand_id
1 'polypeptide(L)'
;MIEISDNIYRELAARLAGAIGEDDYFNGAVEYENEELYARLVATVLVYRREETFPEGVRRVVSNVVPMWWELRTVQQCGDADNDFSFDELKQYLICD
;
A
#
# COMPACT_ATOMS: atom_id res chain seq x y z
N MET A 1 8.12 -12.39 -14.93
CA MET A 1 8.39 -11.50 -13.79
C MET A 1 8.50 -10.08 -14.30
N ILE A 2 7.60 -9.21 -13.85
CA ILE A 2 7.62 -7.77 -14.09
C ILE A 2 8.22 -7.05 -12.89
N GLU A 3 8.83 -5.89 -13.12
CA GLU A 3 9.36 -5.00 -12.09
C GLU A 3 8.27 -4.02 -11.66
N ILE A 4 7.95 -3.98 -10.36
CA ILE A 4 6.97 -3.02 -9.82
C ILE A 4 7.65 -1.65 -9.64
N SER A 5 7.41 -0.76 -10.60
CA SER A 5 7.97 0.60 -10.55
C SER A 5 7.48 1.43 -9.33
N ASP A 6 8.31 2.39 -8.91
CA ASP A 6 8.01 3.44 -7.93
C ASP A 6 6.61 4.06 -8.07
N ASN A 7 6.13 4.28 -9.30
CA ASN A 7 4.81 4.87 -9.53
C ASN A 7 3.68 3.92 -9.09
N ILE A 8 3.81 2.63 -9.41
CA ILE A 8 2.83 1.60 -9.02
C ILE A 8 2.81 1.48 -7.49
N TYR A 9 3.97 1.44 -6.84
CA TYR A 9 4.03 1.44 -5.38
C TYR A 9 3.39 2.68 -4.76
N ARG A 10 3.69 3.89 -5.25
CA ARG A 10 3.10 5.14 -4.74
C ARG A 10 1.59 5.16 -4.91
N GLU A 11 1.07 4.69 -6.04
CA GLU A 11 -0.37 4.62 -6.27
C GLU A 11 -1.05 3.56 -5.41
N LEU A 12 -0.50 2.35 -5.30
CA LEU A 12 -1.03 1.31 -4.40
C LEU A 12 -0.98 1.77 -2.95
N ALA A 13 0.08 2.47 -2.52
CA ALA A 13 0.22 3.01 -1.18
C ALA A 13 -0.80 4.13 -0.91
N ALA A 14 -0.98 5.07 -1.83
CA ALA A 14 -2.00 6.12 -1.70
C ALA A 14 -3.42 5.53 -1.63
N ARG A 15 -3.72 4.55 -2.48
CA ARG A 15 -5.01 3.83 -2.49
C ARG A 15 -5.21 3.01 -1.20
N LEU A 16 -4.16 2.37 -0.66
CA LEU A 16 -4.19 1.63 0.61
C LEU A 16 -4.34 2.56 1.82
N ALA A 17 -3.60 3.67 1.87
CA ALA A 17 -3.73 4.70 2.92
C ALA A 17 -5.15 5.29 2.94
N GLY A 18 -5.73 5.59 1.77
CA GLY A 18 -7.12 6.03 1.65
C GLY A 18 -8.14 4.98 2.11
N ALA A 19 -7.86 3.70 1.89
CA ALA A 19 -8.72 2.59 2.33
C ALA A 19 -8.57 2.24 3.83
N ILE A 20 -7.41 2.53 4.43
CA ILE A 20 -7.15 2.48 5.88
C ILE A 20 -7.82 3.67 6.58
N GLY A 21 -7.75 4.88 6.00
CA GLY A 21 -8.26 6.10 6.62
C GLY A 21 -7.63 6.37 7.99
N GLU A 22 -8.46 6.46 9.02
CA GLU A 22 -8.03 6.67 10.43
C GLU A 22 -7.99 5.37 11.26
N ASP A 23 -8.34 4.22 10.67
CA ASP A 23 -8.35 2.94 11.38
C ASP A 23 -6.94 2.40 11.63
N ASP A 24 -6.81 1.59 12.69
CA ASP A 24 -5.55 0.94 13.08
C ASP A 24 -5.44 -0.51 12.51
N TYR A 25 -6.35 -0.89 11.60
CA TYR A 25 -6.41 -2.20 10.92
C TYR A 25 -7.05 -2.05 9.54
N PHE A 26 -6.60 -2.84 8.56
CA PHE A 26 -7.29 -2.99 7.28
C PHE A 26 -7.26 -4.45 6.80
N ASN A 27 -8.35 -4.88 6.17
CA ASN A 27 -8.44 -6.15 5.46
C ASN A 27 -9.35 -5.96 4.24
N GLY A 28 -8.77 -6.10 3.06
CA GLY A 28 -9.47 -5.85 1.80
C GLY A 28 -8.51 -5.89 0.62
N ALA A 29 -8.89 -5.20 -0.46
CA ALA A 29 -8.07 -5.09 -1.65
C ALA A 29 -8.01 -3.64 -2.15
N VAL A 30 -6.88 -3.28 -2.76
CA VAL A 30 -6.71 -2.08 -3.58
C VAL A 30 -6.18 -2.47 -4.95
N GLU A 31 -6.55 -1.70 -5.96
CA GLU A 31 -6.31 -2.03 -7.37
C GLU A 31 -5.61 -0.85 -8.05
N TYR A 32 -4.76 -1.15 -9.03
CA TYR A 32 -4.10 -0.22 -9.95
C TYR A 32 -4.36 -0.70 -11.39
N GLU A 33 -4.58 0.21 -12.32
CA GLU A 33 -4.87 -0.13 -13.71
C GLU A 33 -4.36 0.97 -14.64
N ASN A 34 -3.72 0.57 -15.73
CA ASN A 34 -3.37 1.39 -16.89
C ASN A 34 -3.57 0.57 -18.19
N GLU A 35 -3.22 1.11 -19.35
CA GLU A 35 -3.43 0.45 -20.66
C GLU A 35 -2.62 -0.86 -20.87
N GLU A 36 -1.59 -1.11 -20.05
CA GLU A 36 -0.66 -2.24 -20.18
C GLU A 36 -0.72 -3.24 -19.02
N LEU A 37 -1.13 -2.78 -17.83
CA LEU A 37 -1.05 -3.52 -16.56
C LEU A 37 -2.26 -3.22 -15.66
N TYR A 38 -2.92 -4.30 -15.23
CA TYR A 38 -3.77 -4.31 -14.04
C TYR A 38 -3.02 -4.97 -12.88
N ALA A 39 -3.14 -4.41 -11.68
CA ALA A 39 -2.57 -4.95 -10.45
C ALA A 39 -3.59 -4.90 -9.31
N ARG A 40 -3.66 -5.96 -8.50
CA ARG A 40 -4.55 -6.04 -7.34
C ARG A 40 -3.79 -6.55 -6.14
N LEU A 41 -3.66 -5.68 -5.14
CA LEU A 41 -3.09 -6.01 -3.83
C LEU A 41 -4.25 -6.38 -2.90
N VAL A 42 -4.34 -7.65 -2.51
CA VAL A 42 -5.18 -8.06 -1.38
C VAL A 42 -4.28 -8.10 -0.16
N ALA A 43 -4.68 -7.46 0.94
CA ALA A 43 -3.85 -7.34 2.14
C ALA A 43 -4.67 -7.32 3.43
N THR A 44 -4.11 -7.92 4.48
CA THR A 44 -4.49 -7.73 5.88
C THR A 44 -3.32 -7.09 6.62
N VAL A 45 -3.52 -5.90 7.19
CA VAL A 45 -2.46 -5.11 7.84
C VAL A 45 -2.91 -4.58 9.19
N LEU A 46 -1.94 -4.45 10.10
CA LEU A 46 -2.06 -3.65 11.33
C LEU A 46 -1.32 -2.33 11.12
N VAL A 47 -1.94 -1.24 11.58
CA VAL A 47 -1.43 0.12 11.41
C VAL A 47 -1.14 0.68 12.80
N TYR A 48 0.11 1.02 13.05
CA TYR A 48 0.52 1.70 14.27
C TYR A 48 0.61 3.19 13.99
N ARG A 49 0.04 3.98 14.90
CA ARG A 49 0.07 5.45 14.83
C ARG A 49 0.75 6.04 16.04
N ARG A 50 1.43 7.16 15.85
CA ARG A 50 1.97 8.00 16.93
C ARG A 50 1.28 9.36 16.91
N GLU A 51 1.09 9.95 18.08
CA GLU A 51 0.63 11.34 18.18
C GLU A 51 1.82 12.29 18.02
N GLU A 52 1.66 13.28 17.15
CA GLU A 52 2.63 14.33 16.92
C GLU A 52 2.00 15.69 17.18
N THR A 53 2.75 16.54 17.90
CA THR A 53 2.31 17.90 18.22
C THR A 53 2.92 18.89 17.25
N PHE A 54 2.07 19.52 16.45
CA PHE A 54 2.41 20.62 15.56
C PHE A 54 1.86 21.95 16.13
N PRO A 55 2.33 23.11 15.67
CA PRO A 55 1.76 24.40 16.04
C PRO A 55 0.25 24.51 15.77
N GLU A 56 -0.25 23.78 14.77
CA GLU A 56 -1.67 23.74 14.37
C GLU A 56 -2.50 22.72 15.18
N GLY A 57 -1.89 21.92 16.05
CA GLY A 57 -2.55 20.92 16.90
C GLY A 57 -1.88 19.53 16.87
N VAL A 58 -2.53 18.56 17.51
CA VAL A 58 -2.07 17.16 17.54
C VAL A 58 -2.61 16.39 16.34
N ARG A 59 -1.77 15.56 15.72
CA ARG A 59 -2.13 14.66 14.61
C ARG A 59 -1.74 13.22 14.94
N ARG A 60 -2.54 12.23 14.55
CA ARG A 60 -2.16 10.80 14.57
C ARG A 60 -1.53 10.45 13.22
N VAL A 61 -0.21 10.30 13.17
CA VAL A 61 0.50 9.90 11.94
C VAL A 61 0.80 8.41 11.96
N VAL A 62 0.88 7.77 10.78
CA VAL A 62 1.27 6.36 10.65
C VAL A 62 2.76 6.23 10.94
N SER A 63 3.10 5.49 12.00
CA SER A 63 4.47 5.23 12.42
C SER A 63 5.00 3.87 11.99
N ASN A 64 4.10 2.91 11.71
CA ASN A 64 4.47 1.59 11.18
C ASN A 64 3.25 0.90 10.55
N VAL A 65 3.48 0.09 9.52
CA VAL A 65 2.49 -0.82 8.96
C VAL A 65 3.07 -2.24 9.00
N VAL A 66 2.31 -3.18 9.56
CA VAL A 66 2.72 -4.58 9.69
C VAL A 66 1.79 -5.45 8.83
N PRO A 67 2.30 -6.06 7.74
CA PRO A 67 1.51 -7.01 6.97
C PRO A 67 1.35 -8.32 7.73
N MET A 68 0.11 -8.76 7.90
CA MET A 68 -0.24 -10.07 8.45
C MET A 68 -0.37 -11.14 7.35
N TRP A 69 -0.94 -10.73 6.20
CA TRP A 69 -1.03 -11.52 4.98
C TRP A 69 -1.21 -10.59 3.79
N TRP A 70 -0.66 -10.93 2.62
CA TRP A 70 -0.86 -10.19 1.38
C TRP A 70 -0.63 -11.06 0.15
N GLU A 71 -1.19 -10.63 -0.99
CA GLU A 71 -0.92 -11.15 -2.33
C GLU A 71 -1.07 -10.00 -3.33
N LEU A 72 -0.04 -9.72 -4.15
CA LEU A 72 -0.17 -8.86 -5.33
C LEU A 72 -0.34 -9.73 -6.58
N ARG A 73 -1.51 -9.66 -7.21
CA ARG A 73 -1.74 -10.23 -8.54
C ARG A 73 -1.55 -9.16 -9.60
N THR A 74 -0.92 -9.53 -10.71
CA THR A 74 -0.64 -8.63 -11.84
C THR A 74 -1.01 -9.30 -13.15
N VAL A 75 -1.71 -8.57 -14.01
CA VAL A 75 -2.25 -9.05 -15.29
C VAL A 75 -1.80 -8.09 -16.38
N GLN A 76 -1.17 -8.62 -17.42
CA GLN A 76 -0.82 -7.90 -18.64
C GLN A 76 -1.65 -8.44 -19.81
N GLN A 77 -1.45 -7.89 -21.02
CA GLN A 77 -2.16 -8.34 -22.23
C GLN A 77 -2.04 -9.85 -22.53
N CYS A 78 -0.98 -10.51 -22.04
CA CYS A 78 -0.76 -11.95 -22.19
C CYS A 78 -1.36 -12.81 -21.06
N GLY A 79 -2.04 -12.22 -20.08
CA GLY A 79 -2.59 -12.90 -18.89
C GLY A 79 -1.84 -12.57 -17.59
N ASP A 80 -1.98 -13.45 -16.60
CA ASP A 80 -1.28 -13.33 -15.31
C ASP A 80 0.25 -13.28 -15.51
N ALA A 81 0.90 -12.37 -14.78
CA ALA A 81 2.35 -12.20 -14.79
C ALA A 81 2.88 -12.20 -13.35
N ASP A 82 3.94 -12.99 -13.09
CA ASP A 82 4.70 -12.87 -11.84
C ASP A 82 5.26 -11.46 -11.69
N ASN A 83 5.41 -10.99 -10.46
CA ASN A 83 6.03 -9.71 -10.11
C ASN A 83 7.07 -9.89 -9.00
N ASP A 84 7.86 -8.85 -8.75
CA ASP A 84 8.89 -8.77 -7.71
C ASP A 84 8.45 -7.97 -6.47
N PHE A 85 7.13 -7.79 -6.28
CA PHE A 85 6.58 -6.90 -5.25
C PHE A 85 7.12 -7.18 -3.84
N SER A 86 7.56 -6.11 -3.19
CA SER A 86 7.99 -6.06 -1.81
C SER A 86 7.03 -5.21 -0.98
N PHE A 87 6.44 -5.82 0.05
CA PHE A 87 5.61 -5.05 1.00
C PHE A 87 6.44 -4.02 1.78
N ASP A 88 7.73 -4.28 2.01
CA ASP A 88 8.63 -3.34 2.70
C ASP A 88 9.01 -2.13 1.81
N GLU A 89 8.90 -2.23 0.49
CA GLU A 89 9.00 -1.09 -0.43
C GLU A 89 7.69 -0.27 -0.43
N LEU A 90 6.54 -0.92 -0.58
CA LEU A 90 5.22 -0.26 -0.47
C LEU A 90 5.10 0.56 0.83
N LYS A 91 5.57 -0.02 1.93
CA LYS A 91 5.53 0.54 3.28
C LYS A 91 6.28 1.86 3.44
N GLN A 92 7.34 2.10 2.67
CA GLN A 92 8.09 3.37 2.70
C GLN A 92 7.23 4.56 2.25
N TYR A 93 6.16 4.32 1.48
CA TYR A 93 5.23 5.35 1.05
C TYR A 93 4.01 5.50 1.98
N LEU A 94 3.91 4.70 3.06
CA LEU A 94 2.80 4.74 4.03
C LEU A 94 3.18 5.38 5.38
N ILE A 95 4.46 5.42 5.72
CA ILE A 95 4.96 5.93 7.00
C ILE A 95 5.27 7.42 6.89
N CYS A 96 4.97 8.19 7.93
CA CYS A 96 5.47 9.55 8.10
C CYS A 96 6.71 9.52 9.01
N ASP A 97 7.84 9.99 8.48
CA ASP A 97 9.12 10.14 9.21
C ASP A 97 9.14 11.40 10.10
#